data_AF-A0AAP0F6W1-F1
#
_entry.id   AF-A0AAP0F6W1-F1
#
_cell.length_a   1.000
_cell.length_b   1.000
_cell.length_c   1.000
_cell.angle_alpha   90.00
_cell.angle_beta   90.00
_cell.angle_gamma   90.00
#
_symmetry.space_group_name_H-M   'P 1'
#
loop_
_entity.id
_entity.type
_entity.pdbx_description
1 polymer ?
#
loop_
_entity_poly.entity_id
_entity_poly.type
_entity_poly.pdbx_seq_one_letter_code
_entity_poly.pdbx_strand_id
1 'polypeptide(L)'
;MLGTMRAQVVLVEEKVSSRRVEHHYHFDMFNSVIDYQLEELNYRFNDDALEILKLSCVLQPNDQFKLFDVDQICILARKFYPADFSDQEMHHLRCQLEHYEIDVLHHKCFQICHQLRVIGDINSNK
;
A
#
# COMPACT_ATOMS: atom_id res chain seq x y z
N MET A 1 34.87 -56.05 7.82
CA MET A 1 35.13 -54.59 7.71
C MET A 1 34.62 -53.97 6.40
N LEU A 2 34.77 -54.61 5.23
CA LEU A 2 34.29 -54.03 3.95
C LEU A 2 32.76 -53.97 3.78
N GLY A 3 32.00 -54.90 4.38
CA GLY A 3 30.53 -54.91 4.26
C GLY A 3 29.84 -53.71 4.93
N THR A 4 30.42 -53.21 6.03
CA THR A 4 29.88 -52.07 6.79
C THR A 4 30.13 -50.74 6.10
N MET A 5 31.26 -50.59 5.38
CA MET A 5 31.55 -49.38 4.61
C MET A 5 30.65 -49.24 3.37
N ARG A 6 30.33 -50.33 2.66
CA ARG A 6 29.38 -50.28 1.51
C ARG A 6 27.98 -49.87 1.96
N ALA A 7 27.51 -50.39 3.10
CA ALA A 7 26.21 -50.00 3.65
C ALA A 7 26.20 -48.53 4.11
N GLN A 8 27.27 -48.04 4.72
CA GLN A 8 27.39 -46.63 5.11
C GLN A 8 27.50 -45.69 3.91
N VAL A 9 28.21 -46.06 2.85
CA VAL A 9 28.29 -45.25 1.61
C VAL A 9 26.92 -45.18 0.92
N VAL A 10 26.20 -46.30 0.80
CA VAL A 10 24.83 -46.32 0.23
C VAL A 10 23.86 -45.51 1.08
N LEU A 11 23.91 -45.63 2.41
CA LEU A 11 23.08 -44.82 3.31
C LEU A 11 23.47 -43.33 3.28
N VAL A 12 24.75 -43.00 3.09
CA VAL A 12 25.20 -41.61 2.91
C VAL A 12 24.75 -41.08 1.56
N GLU A 13 24.82 -41.87 0.48
CA GLU A 13 24.33 -41.49 -0.85
C GLU A 13 22.80 -41.34 -0.88
N GLU A 14 22.04 -42.23 -0.25
CA GLU A 14 20.58 -42.10 -0.07
C GLU A 14 20.22 -40.90 0.80
N LYS A 15 20.95 -40.65 1.90
CA LYS A 15 20.71 -39.50 2.79
C LYS A 15 21.14 -38.17 2.17
N VAL A 16 22.16 -38.17 1.31
CA VAL A 16 22.59 -37.02 0.50
C VAL A 16 21.65 -36.79 -0.70
N SER A 17 21.06 -37.84 -1.27
CA SER A 17 19.99 -37.76 -2.28
C SER A 17 18.70 -37.21 -1.67
N SER A 18 18.29 -37.74 -0.51
CA SER A 18 17.12 -37.27 0.25
C SER A 18 17.25 -35.80 0.63
N ARG A 19 18.43 -35.35 1.10
CA ARG A 19 18.66 -33.92 1.39
C ARG A 19 18.57 -33.04 0.13
N ARG A 20 19.12 -33.48 -1.01
CA ARG A 20 19.05 -32.70 -2.25
C ARG A 20 17.63 -32.59 -2.80
N VAL A 21 16.83 -33.64 -2.69
CA VAL A 21 15.42 -33.65 -3.10
C VAL A 21 14.53 -32.85 -2.13
N GLU A 22 14.76 -33.00 -0.81
CA GLU A 22 14.02 -32.26 0.22
C GLU A 22 14.33 -30.75 0.16
N HIS A 23 15.59 -30.36 -0.03
CA HIS A 23 15.97 -28.96 -0.25
C HIS A 23 15.41 -28.41 -1.57
N HIS A 24 15.33 -29.23 -2.63
CA HIS A 24 14.71 -28.84 -3.90
C HIS A 24 13.19 -28.65 -3.74
N TYR A 25 12.49 -29.57 -3.09
CA TYR A 25 11.04 -29.48 -2.83
C TYR A 25 10.70 -28.29 -1.92
N HIS A 26 11.53 -28.03 -0.91
CA HIS A 26 11.35 -26.89 -0.01
C HIS A 26 11.56 -25.55 -0.74
N PHE A 27 12.58 -25.47 -1.60
CA PHE A 27 12.86 -24.30 -2.43
C PHE A 27 11.75 -24.04 -3.45
N ASP A 28 11.28 -25.08 -4.14
CA ASP A 28 10.20 -24.97 -5.13
C ASP A 28 8.88 -24.59 -4.47
N MET A 29 8.58 -25.15 -3.29
CA MET A 29 7.41 -24.76 -2.50
C MET A 29 7.49 -23.29 -2.08
N PHE A 30 8.64 -22.80 -1.59
CA PHE A 30 8.78 -21.39 -1.25
C PHE A 30 8.63 -20.47 -2.45
N ASN A 31 9.24 -20.81 -3.59
CA ASN A 31 9.09 -20.03 -4.81
C ASN A 31 7.63 -20.02 -5.27
N SER A 32 6.91 -21.15 -5.20
CA SER A 32 5.49 -21.19 -5.54
C SER A 32 4.64 -20.28 -4.65
N VAL A 33 4.98 -20.16 -3.36
CA VAL A 33 4.32 -19.24 -2.43
C VAL A 33 4.66 -17.79 -2.77
N ILE A 34 5.92 -17.50 -3.12
CA ILE A 34 6.36 -16.15 -3.54
C ILE A 34 5.65 -15.73 -4.82
N ASP A 35 5.61 -16.60 -5.82
CA ASP A 35 4.97 -16.34 -7.11
C ASP A 35 3.48 -16.08 -6.92
N TYR A 36 2.80 -16.90 -6.10
CA TYR A 36 1.40 -16.68 -5.73
C TYR A 36 1.19 -15.33 -5.02
N GLN A 37 2.06 -14.96 -4.08
CA GLN A 37 1.97 -13.67 -3.41
C GLN A 37 2.18 -12.49 -4.35
N LEU A 38 3.12 -12.61 -5.30
CA LEU A 38 3.37 -11.58 -6.32
C LEU A 38 2.18 -11.45 -7.27
N GLU A 39 1.58 -12.56 -7.70
CA GLU A 39 0.38 -12.57 -8.54
C GLU A 39 -0.80 -11.90 -7.82
N GLU A 40 -1.06 -12.27 -6.56
CA GLU A 40 -2.10 -11.65 -5.75
C GLU A 40 -1.85 -10.15 -5.53
N LEU A 41 -0.61 -9.74 -5.27
CA LEU A 41 -0.27 -8.32 -5.15
C LEU A 41 -0.51 -7.56 -6.45
N ASN A 42 -0.08 -8.11 -7.59
CA ASN A 42 -0.29 -7.50 -8.90
C ASN A 42 -1.78 -7.42 -9.26
N TYR A 43 -2.57 -8.42 -8.87
CA TYR A 43 -4.02 -8.42 -9.07
C TYR A 43 -4.71 -7.35 -8.21
N ARG A 44 -4.34 -7.25 -6.93
CA ARG A 44 -4.95 -6.31 -5.97
C ARG A 44 -4.49 -4.85 -6.14
N PHE A 45 -3.25 -4.64 -6.53
CA PHE A 45 -2.64 -3.33 -6.78
C PHE A 45 -2.31 -3.17 -8.26
N ASN A 46 -3.32 -3.43 -9.09
CA ASN A 46 -3.25 -3.13 -10.51
C ASN A 46 -3.14 -1.61 -10.76
N ASP A 47 -2.95 -1.22 -12.02
CA ASP A 47 -2.75 0.17 -12.40
C ASP A 47 -3.86 1.10 -11.90
N ASP A 48 -5.12 0.66 -11.99
CA ASP A 48 -6.28 1.42 -11.51
C ASP A 48 -6.24 1.63 -10.00
N ALA A 49 -5.95 0.57 -9.22
CA ALA A 49 -5.82 0.66 -7.77
C ALA A 49 -4.68 1.60 -7.35
N LEU A 50 -3.53 1.53 -8.05
CA LEU A 50 -2.41 2.43 -7.81
C LEU A 50 -2.75 3.89 -8.15
N GLU A 51 -3.50 4.13 -9.22
CA GLU A 51 -3.94 5.46 -9.59
C GLU A 51 -4.96 6.04 -8.61
N ILE A 52 -5.93 5.23 -8.14
CA ILE A 52 -6.84 5.62 -7.05
C ILE A 52 -6.03 6.02 -5.81
N LEU A 53 -5.04 5.22 -5.40
CA LEU A 53 -4.21 5.51 -4.24
C LEU A 53 -3.43 6.82 -4.42
N LYS A 54 -2.83 7.04 -5.59
CA LYS A 54 -2.10 8.27 -5.93
C LYS A 54 -3.01 9.49 -5.91
N LEU A 55 -4.18 9.42 -6.53
CA LEU A 55 -5.15 10.52 -6.55
C LEU A 55 -5.74 10.76 -5.16
N SER A 56 -5.87 9.73 -4.32
CA SER A 56 -6.34 9.87 -2.93
C SER A 56 -5.33 10.58 -2.02
N CYS A 57 -4.04 10.67 -2.41
CA CYS A 57 -3.03 11.39 -1.62
C CYS A 57 -3.37 12.87 -1.43
N VAL A 58 -4.12 13.48 -2.34
CA VAL A 58 -4.52 14.90 -2.22
C VAL A 58 -5.53 15.15 -1.09
N LEU A 59 -6.18 14.09 -0.60
CA LEU A 59 -7.13 14.15 0.52
C LEU A 59 -6.42 14.01 1.88
N GLN A 60 -5.09 13.88 1.90
CA GLN A 60 -4.35 13.69 3.14
C GLN A 60 -4.34 14.98 3.99
N PRO A 61 -4.67 14.90 5.28
CA PRO A 61 -4.68 16.07 6.17
C PRO A 61 -3.28 16.54 6.59
N ASN A 62 -2.22 15.83 6.16
CA ASN A 62 -0.84 16.13 6.50
C ASN A 62 -0.44 17.53 6.03
N ASP A 63 0.42 18.19 6.80
CA ASP A 63 0.93 19.53 6.52
C ASP A 63 -0.16 20.54 6.15
N GLN A 64 -1.30 20.50 6.85
CA GLN A 64 -2.46 21.37 6.61
C GLN A 64 -3.07 21.19 5.22
N PHE A 65 -3.24 19.94 4.79
CA PHE A 65 -3.78 19.60 3.47
C PHE A 65 -2.97 20.22 2.32
N LYS A 66 -1.63 20.32 2.46
CA LYS A 66 -0.74 20.91 1.45
C LYS A 66 -0.88 20.30 0.06
N LEU A 67 -1.28 19.03 -0.02
CA LEU A 67 -1.45 18.30 -1.28
C LEU A 67 -2.86 18.42 -1.86
N PHE A 68 -3.77 19.14 -1.20
CA PHE A 68 -5.14 19.31 -1.67
C PHE A 68 -5.17 19.96 -3.04
N ASP A 69 -5.89 19.32 -3.96
CA ASP A 69 -6.00 19.74 -5.35
C ASP A 69 -7.38 19.35 -5.86
N VAL A 70 -8.19 20.37 -6.14
CA VAL A 70 -9.58 20.21 -6.61
C VAL A 70 -9.65 19.42 -7.91
N ASP A 71 -8.71 19.64 -8.84
CA ASP A 71 -8.70 18.98 -10.13
C ASP A 71 -8.41 17.48 -9.98
N GLN A 72 -7.43 17.11 -9.14
CA GLN A 72 -7.11 15.71 -8.88
C GLN A 72 -8.28 14.96 -8.22
N ILE A 73 -9.00 15.60 -7.29
CA ILE A 73 -10.21 15.01 -6.66
C ILE A 73 -11.32 14.83 -7.71
N CYS A 74 -11.51 15.82 -8.58
CA CYS A 74 -12.51 15.72 -9.66
C CYS A 74 -12.15 14.62 -10.68
N ILE A 75 -10.86 14.43 -10.97
CA ILE A 75 -10.39 13.33 -11.82
C ILE A 75 -10.69 11.98 -11.16
N LEU A 76 -10.40 11.84 -9.86
CA LEU A 76 -10.71 10.64 -9.08
C LEU A 76 -12.19 10.28 -9.17
N ALA A 77 -13.08 11.25 -8.87
CA ALA A 77 -14.52 11.05 -8.91
C ALA A 77 -15.01 10.66 -10.31
N ARG A 78 -14.62 11.41 -11.34
CA ARG A 78 -15.07 11.16 -12.71
C ARG A 78 -14.58 9.82 -13.27
N LYS A 79 -13.34 9.44 -12.97
CA LYS A 79 -12.71 8.25 -13.54
C LYS A 79 -13.15 6.97 -12.83
N PHE A 80 -13.19 6.98 -11.50
CA PHE A 80 -13.39 5.76 -10.70
C PHE A 80 -14.79 5.64 -10.09
N TYR A 81 -15.55 6.74 -10.04
CA TYR A 81 -16.93 6.78 -9.52
C TYR A 81 -17.93 7.38 -10.53
N PRO A 82 -17.88 7.04 -11.83
CA PRO A 82 -18.73 7.67 -12.84
C PRO A 82 -20.23 7.40 -12.66
N ALA A 83 -20.60 6.35 -11.92
CA ALA A 83 -21.99 6.02 -11.63
C ALA A 83 -22.57 6.84 -10.46
N ASP A 84 -21.71 7.39 -9.61
CA ASP A 84 -22.11 8.11 -8.40
C ASP A 84 -22.35 9.61 -8.64
N PHE A 85 -21.89 10.13 -9.79
CA PHE A 85 -22.01 11.53 -10.14
C PHE A 85 -22.53 11.74 -11.56
N SER A 86 -23.65 12.45 -11.69
CA SER A 86 -24.01 13.09 -12.95
C SER A 86 -23.09 14.26 -13.30
N ASP A 87 -23.11 14.75 -14.54
CA ASP A 87 -22.33 15.93 -14.95
C ASP A 87 -22.67 17.18 -14.10
N GLN A 88 -23.94 17.34 -13.73
CA GLN A 88 -24.38 18.44 -12.87
C GLN A 88 -23.83 18.28 -11.43
N GLU A 89 -23.86 17.07 -10.88
CA GLU A 89 -23.29 16.78 -9.56
C GLU A 89 -21.77 16.92 -9.55
N MET A 90 -21.08 16.60 -10.66
CA MET A 90 -19.65 16.87 -10.81
C MET A 90 -19.32 18.36 -10.79
N HIS A 91 -20.13 19.21 -11.45
CA HIS A 91 -19.97 20.65 -11.34
C HIS A 91 -20.22 21.15 -9.92
N HIS A 92 -21.24 20.61 -9.25
CA HIS A 92 -21.52 20.97 -7.87
C HIS A 92 -20.39 20.56 -6.92
N LEU A 93 -19.86 19.33 -7.06
CA LEU A 93 -18.71 18.84 -6.31
C LEU A 93 -17.52 19.77 -6.45
N ARG A 94 -17.18 20.18 -7.68
CA ARG A 94 -16.07 21.12 -7.91
C ARG A 94 -16.29 22.42 -7.15
N CYS A 95 -17.47 23.03 -7.28
CA CYS A 95 -17.78 24.25 -6.56
C CYS A 95 -17.66 24.06 -5.04
N GLN A 96 -18.16 22.96 -4.49
CA GLN A 96 -18.03 22.66 -3.06
C GLN A 96 -16.56 22.52 -2.62
N LEU A 97 -15.71 21.89 -3.42
CA LEU A 97 -14.29 21.72 -3.14
C LEU A 97 -13.54 23.06 -3.18
N GLU A 98 -13.85 23.93 -4.13
CA GLU A 98 -13.29 25.29 -4.21
C GLU A 98 -13.68 26.13 -2.98
N HIS A 99 -14.92 26.02 -2.51
CA HIS A 99 -15.34 26.67 -1.27
C HIS A 99 -14.63 26.07 -0.05
N TYR A 100 -14.51 24.74 0.04
CA TYR A 100 -13.78 24.07 1.13
C TYR A 100 -12.33 24.54 1.24
N GLU A 101 -11.64 24.69 0.11
CA GLU A 101 -10.26 25.20 0.08
C GLU A 101 -10.16 26.60 0.69
N ILE A 102 -11.11 27.49 0.37
CA ILE A 102 -11.13 28.86 0.89
C ILE A 102 -11.55 28.88 2.38
N ASP A 103 -12.63 28.20 2.71
CA ASP A 103 -13.34 28.33 3.99
C ASP A 103 -12.74 27.46 5.11
N VAL A 104 -12.02 26.39 4.77
CA VAL A 104 -11.43 25.47 5.74
C VAL A 104 -9.91 25.57 5.72
N LEU A 105 -9.27 25.42 4.56
CA LEU A 105 -7.80 25.35 4.50
C LEU A 105 -7.14 26.72 4.70
N HIS A 106 -7.75 27.77 4.13
CA HIS A 106 -7.24 29.15 4.27
C HIS A 106 -7.82 29.90 5.48
N HIS A 107 -8.74 29.29 6.23
CA HIS A 107 -9.33 29.94 7.39
C HIS A 107 -8.39 29.92 8.60
N LYS A 108 -8.07 31.10 9.12
CA LYS A 108 -7.07 31.31 10.20
C LYS A 108 -7.30 30.44 11.43
N CYS A 109 -8.56 30.17 11.81
CA CYS A 109 -8.85 29.33 12.97
C CYS A 109 -8.46 27.85 12.77
N PHE A 110 -8.52 27.35 11.53
CA PHE A 110 -8.14 25.96 11.23
C PHE A 110 -6.61 25.78 11.26
N GLN A 111 -5.87 26.81 10.84
CA GLN A 111 -4.40 26.84 10.90
C GLN A 111 -3.89 26.90 12.36
N ILE A 112 -4.58 27.61 13.26
CA ILE A 112 -4.21 27.70 14.68
C ILE A 112 -4.37 26.35 15.40
N CYS A 113 -5.41 25.57 15.09
CA CYS A 113 -5.60 24.23 15.67
C CYS A 113 -4.46 23.25 15.33
N HIS A 114 -3.81 23.41 14.17
CA HIS A 114 -2.65 22.58 13.80
C HIS A 114 -1.34 22.99 14.51
N GLN A 115 -1.18 24.27 14.87
CA GLN A 115 -0.01 24.75 15.60
C GLN A 115 0.00 24.30 17.08
N LEU A 116 -1.15 23.95 17.66
CA LEU A 116 -1.25 23.49 19.05
C LEU A 116 -0.76 22.04 19.28
N ARG A 117 -0.39 21.29 18.23
CA ARG A 117 0.27 19.98 18.39
C ARG A 117 1.67 20.09 19.03
N VAL A 118 2.27 21.29 19.07
CA VAL A 118 3.60 21.52 19.68
C VAL A 118 3.56 21.48 21.22
N ILE A 119 2.38 21.51 21.86
CA ILE A 119 2.28 21.48 23.33
C ILE A 119 2.37 20.04 23.89
N GLY A 120 2.25 19.00 23.04
CA GLY A 120 2.28 17.59 23.47
C GLY A 120 3.67 16.97 23.66
N ASP A 121 4.73 17.56 23.08
CA ASP A 121 6.06 16.93 23.03
C ASP A 121 7.00 17.35 24.17
N ILE A 122 6.54 18.15 25.15
CA ILE A 122 7.40 18.64 26.24
C ILE A 122 7.53 17.63 27.41
N ASN A 123 6.80 16.51 27.42
CA ASN A 123 6.77 15.59 28.56
C ASN A 123 7.12 14.12 28.27
N SER A 124 8.03 13.88 27.33
CA SER A 124 8.73 12.60 27.19
C SER A 124 10.19 12.74 27.62
N ASN A 125 10.41 13.01 28.91
CA ASN A 125 11.66 12.67 29.58
C ASN A 125 11.30 11.79 30.78
N LYS A 126 11.29 10.48 30.53
CA LYS A 126 11.39 9.44 31.56
C LYS A 126 12.40 8.41 31.07
#